data_AF-A0A5C6S3I1-F1
#
_entry.id   AF-A0A5C6S3I1-F1
#
_cell.length_a   1.000
_cell.length_b   1.000
_cell.length_c   1.000
_cell.angle_alpha   90.00
_cell.angle_beta   90.00
_cell.angle_gamma   90.00
#
_symmetry.space_group_name_H-M   'P 1'
#
loop_
_entity.id
_entity.type
_entity.pdbx_description
1 polymer ?
#
loop_
_entity_poly.entity_id
_entity_poly.type
_entity_poly.pdbx_seq_one_letter_code
_entity_poly.pdbx_strand_id
1 'polypeptide(L)'
;MRSTALKQFQRLEAPGSWRASPDAQLREVVVSVGEATLIISDPKSDAPLAHWSLPAVKRVNPGVMPAIFVPVAAQDDDSREALEIDDQWMIDAISRVQSAIAARRAHPGRLRGGVTLAAAAAMLLAAVIWLPDALRGHAARITPAAEREEIGLGILSDMSRSTGAPCNDPAAAPALRHLAQRVGLAPDARIAVLRDGLEGALMLPGNLMLVDNALIARQETPDALAGHMLSARLGAEAADPLQVAMDHVSFPAILMLLTRGKLSSDALHGFGEELLSQPVTRPSDQVLLRGFAAAKVPTTPYAESLPGGVAAPVALTESDPFRTQPYPPTLSERDWISLQQVCVDRG
;
A
#
# COMPACT_ATOMS: atom_id res chain seq x y z
N MET A 1 -40.44 29.02 -12.86
CA MET A 1 -39.93 29.73 -14.06
C MET A 1 -40.62 29.14 -15.29
N ARG A 2 -41.55 29.89 -15.91
CA ARG A 2 -42.28 29.50 -17.13
C ARG A 2 -41.32 28.96 -18.19
N SER A 3 -41.56 27.75 -18.69
CA SER A 3 -40.71 27.17 -19.74
C SER A 3 -40.82 28.02 -21.03
N THR A 4 -39.67 28.29 -21.66
CA THR A 4 -39.53 29.20 -22.81
C THR A 4 -40.20 28.71 -24.10
N ALA A 5 -40.74 27.50 -24.11
CA ALA A 5 -41.42 26.92 -25.29
C ALA A 5 -42.87 27.43 -25.49
N LEU A 6 -43.52 27.90 -24.42
CA LEU A 6 -44.92 28.39 -24.44
C LEU A 6 -45.05 29.92 -24.38
N LYS A 7 -43.95 30.68 -24.50
CA LYS A 7 -44.00 32.15 -24.45
C LYS A 7 -44.66 32.80 -25.67
N GLN A 8 -44.95 32.05 -26.74
CA GLN A 8 -45.46 32.61 -28.00
C GLN A 8 -46.98 32.46 -28.19
N PHE A 9 -47.68 31.70 -27.34
CA PHE A 9 -49.14 31.57 -27.41
C PHE A 9 -49.70 31.49 -25.99
N GLN A 10 -50.55 32.45 -25.60
CA GLN A 10 -51.09 32.56 -24.23
C GLN A 10 -52.02 31.39 -23.84
N ARG A 11 -52.51 30.61 -24.80
CA ARG A 11 -53.19 29.30 -24.69
C ARG A 11 -53.31 28.79 -26.14
N LEU A 12 -52.63 27.70 -26.50
CA LEU A 12 -52.78 27.14 -27.86
C LEU A 12 -54.03 26.27 -27.87
N GLU A 13 -54.98 26.62 -28.72
CA GLU A 13 -56.26 25.91 -28.87
C GLU A 13 -56.46 25.53 -30.32
N ALA A 14 -56.97 24.32 -30.55
CA ALA A 14 -57.31 23.85 -31.89
C ALA A 14 -58.62 23.05 -31.85
N PRO A 15 -59.42 23.09 -32.93
CA PRO A 15 -60.56 22.20 -33.06
C PRO A 15 -60.09 20.75 -33.15
N GLY A 16 -60.84 19.85 -32.55
CA GLY A 16 -60.61 18.42 -32.60
C GLY A 16 -61.93 17.67 -32.55
N SER A 17 -61.83 16.35 -32.68
CA SER A 17 -62.96 15.44 -32.61
C SER A 17 -62.66 14.37 -31.56
N TRP A 18 -63.51 14.28 -30.54
CA TRP A 18 -63.28 13.40 -29.39
C TRP A 18 -64.42 12.41 -29.22
N ARG A 19 -64.07 11.18 -28.83
CA ARG A 19 -65.01 10.16 -28.37
C ARG A 19 -64.56 9.59 -27.03
N ALA A 20 -65.54 9.38 -26.15
CA ALA A 20 -65.31 8.83 -24.81
C ALA A 20 -65.14 7.30 -24.82
N SER A 21 -65.70 6.60 -25.82
CA SER A 21 -65.61 5.15 -25.98
C SER A 21 -65.73 4.79 -27.47
N PRO A 22 -65.40 3.54 -27.86
CA PRO A 22 -65.50 3.11 -29.26
C PRO A 22 -66.90 3.27 -29.86
N ASP A 23 -67.94 3.05 -29.05
CA ASP A 23 -69.36 3.13 -29.44
C ASP A 23 -69.95 4.55 -29.28
N ALA A 24 -69.20 5.49 -28.68
CA ALA A 24 -69.65 6.86 -28.53
C ALA A 24 -69.53 7.63 -29.85
N GLN A 25 -70.52 8.47 -30.13
CA GLN A 25 -70.46 9.37 -31.28
C GLN A 25 -69.30 10.35 -31.13
N LEU A 26 -68.60 10.59 -32.24
CA LEU A 26 -67.54 11.59 -32.33
C LEU A 26 -68.14 12.99 -32.12
N ARG A 27 -67.62 13.72 -31.13
CA ARG A 27 -68.07 15.07 -30.77
C ARG A 27 -67.01 16.09 -31.16
N GLU A 28 -67.43 17.21 -31.71
CA GLU A 28 -66.54 18.35 -31.92
C GLU A 28 -66.13 18.94 -30.57
N VAL A 29 -64.84 19.16 -30.39
CA VAL A 29 -64.23 19.65 -29.15
C VAL A 29 -63.18 20.71 -29.45
N VAL A 30 -62.87 21.52 -28.45
CA VAL A 30 -61.71 22.41 -28.46
C VAL A 30 -60.63 21.76 -27.60
N VAL A 31 -59.44 21.59 -28.16
CA VAL A 31 -58.28 21.00 -27.50
C VAL A 31 -57.35 22.12 -27.10
N SER A 32 -56.95 22.17 -25.83
CA SER A 32 -55.96 23.14 -25.33
C SER A 32 -54.75 22.44 -24.71
N VAL A 33 -53.55 22.95 -25.02
CA VAL A 33 -52.27 22.43 -24.52
C VAL A 33 -51.70 23.36 -23.46
N GLY A 34 -51.47 22.82 -22.25
CA GLY A 34 -50.80 23.49 -21.13
C GLY A 34 -49.33 23.07 -20.97
N GLU A 35 -48.76 23.29 -19.78
CA GLU A 35 -47.35 22.95 -19.50
C GLU A 35 -47.09 21.44 -19.45
N ALA A 36 -48.06 20.64 -19.00
CA ALA A 36 -47.96 19.17 -18.92
C ALA A 36 -49.30 18.47 -19.16
N THR A 37 -50.31 19.20 -19.60
CA THR A 37 -51.70 18.76 -19.64
C THR A 37 -52.35 19.09 -20.98
N LEU A 38 -53.27 18.23 -21.39
CA LEU A 38 -54.12 18.40 -22.57
C LEU A 38 -55.56 18.43 -22.05
N ILE A 39 -56.26 19.54 -22.27
CA ILE A 39 -57.65 19.71 -21.84
C ILE A 39 -58.54 19.69 -23.08
N ILE A 40 -59.59 18.89 -23.01
CA ILE A 40 -60.60 18.74 -24.06
C ILE A 40 -61.87 19.41 -23.53
N SER A 41 -62.37 20.43 -24.22
CA SER A 41 -63.52 21.23 -23.79
C SER A 41 -64.62 21.27 -24.84
N ASP A 42 -65.87 21.50 -24.41
CA ASP A 42 -67.02 21.69 -25.28
C ASP A 42 -66.96 23.07 -26.00
N PRO A 43 -67.13 23.15 -27.33
CA PRO A 43 -66.97 24.41 -28.08
C PRO A 43 -68.02 25.49 -27.74
N LYS A 44 -69.20 25.11 -27.23
CA LYS A 44 -70.31 26.04 -26.97
C LYS A 44 -70.30 26.56 -25.54
N SER A 45 -69.89 25.73 -24.59
CA SER A 45 -69.97 26.02 -23.15
C SER A 45 -68.61 26.26 -22.48
N ASP A 46 -67.50 25.99 -23.18
CA ASP A 46 -66.12 25.96 -22.65
C ASP A 46 -65.97 25.04 -21.41
N ALA A 47 -66.93 24.12 -21.22
CA ALA A 47 -66.90 23.17 -20.12
C ALA A 47 -65.87 22.07 -20.41
N PRO A 48 -64.96 21.77 -19.47
CA PRO A 48 -63.96 20.71 -19.66
C PRO A 48 -64.65 19.34 -19.67
N LEU A 49 -64.46 18.60 -20.75
CA LEU A 49 -64.97 17.25 -20.97
C LEU A 49 -63.99 16.18 -20.48
N ALA A 50 -62.69 16.38 -20.73
CA ALA A 50 -61.64 15.45 -20.33
C ALA A 50 -60.31 16.17 -20.08
N HIS A 51 -59.48 15.55 -19.25
CA HIS A 51 -58.17 16.07 -18.88
C HIS A 51 -57.13 14.96 -18.95
N TRP A 52 -56.18 15.09 -19.88
CA TRP A 52 -55.11 14.13 -20.10
C TRP A 52 -53.75 14.68 -19.69
N SER A 53 -52.88 13.80 -19.22
CA SER A 53 -51.47 14.10 -18.95
C SER A 53 -50.67 13.94 -20.25
N LEU A 54 -50.04 15.00 -20.76
CA LEU A 54 -49.30 14.97 -22.04
C LEU A 54 -48.22 13.86 -22.13
N PRO A 55 -47.44 13.55 -21.07
CA PRO A 55 -46.52 12.41 -21.04
C PRO A 55 -47.18 11.04 -21.19
N ALA A 56 -48.48 10.96 -20.92
CA ALA A 56 -49.28 9.73 -20.93
C ALA A 56 -50.28 9.70 -22.10
N VAL A 57 -49.99 10.42 -23.19
CA VAL A 57 -50.78 10.39 -24.43
C VAL A 57 -49.91 9.88 -25.56
N LYS A 58 -50.43 8.97 -26.38
CA LYS A 58 -49.72 8.34 -27.50
C LYS A 58 -50.48 8.54 -28.80
N ARG A 59 -49.78 8.96 -29.86
CA ARG A 59 -50.33 8.93 -31.21
C ARG A 59 -50.35 7.49 -31.73
N VAL A 60 -51.49 7.03 -32.24
CA VAL A 60 -51.68 5.65 -32.71
C VAL A 60 -51.56 5.50 -34.23
N ASN A 61 -51.62 6.60 -34.99
CA ASN A 61 -51.48 6.63 -36.45
C ASN A 61 -50.39 7.63 -36.92
N PRO A 62 -49.11 7.41 -36.61
CA PRO A 62 -48.04 8.28 -37.09
C PRO A 62 -48.03 8.33 -38.64
N GLY A 63 -47.94 9.53 -39.22
CA GLY A 63 -47.86 9.74 -40.67
C GLY A 63 -49.20 9.82 -41.41
N VAL A 64 -50.33 9.63 -40.72
CA VAL A 64 -51.69 9.73 -41.30
C VAL A 64 -52.47 10.85 -40.59
N MET A 65 -53.27 11.61 -41.34
CA MET A 65 -54.18 12.65 -40.82
C MET A 65 -55.66 12.22 -40.94
N PRO A 66 -56.52 12.64 -40.00
CA PRO A 66 -56.21 13.40 -38.79
C PRO A 66 -55.39 12.58 -37.77
N ALA A 67 -54.58 13.23 -36.94
CA ALA A 67 -53.77 12.56 -35.94
C ALA A 67 -54.65 12.07 -34.77
N ILE A 68 -54.57 10.76 -34.48
CA ILE A 68 -55.34 10.11 -33.43
C ILE A 68 -54.44 9.92 -32.21
N PHE A 69 -54.85 10.52 -31.10
CA PHE A 69 -54.20 10.42 -29.79
C PHE A 69 -55.08 9.64 -28.82
N VAL A 70 -54.45 8.77 -28.03
CA VAL A 70 -55.10 7.99 -26.96
C VAL A 70 -54.31 8.10 -25.66
N PRO A 71 -54.97 8.11 -24.49
CA PRO A 71 -54.28 8.04 -23.21
C PRO A 71 -53.71 6.62 -23.00
N VAL A 72 -52.47 6.54 -22.50
CA VAL A 72 -51.75 5.26 -22.28
C VAL A 72 -52.46 4.39 -21.24
N ALA A 73 -53.19 4.99 -20.29
CA ALA A 73 -53.95 4.26 -19.28
C ALA A 73 -55.20 3.52 -19.84
N ALA A 74 -55.69 3.91 -21.02
CA ALA A 74 -56.86 3.30 -21.67
C ALA A 74 -56.46 2.23 -22.71
N GLN A 75 -55.21 1.74 -22.68
CA GLN A 75 -54.73 0.74 -23.63
C GLN A 75 -55.22 -0.68 -23.29
N ASP A 76 -55.50 -0.96 -22.01
CA ASP A 76 -55.90 -2.27 -21.49
C ASP A 76 -57.39 -2.36 -21.10
N ASP A 77 -58.20 -1.33 -21.39
CA ASP A 77 -59.64 -1.30 -21.09
C ASP A 77 -60.46 -1.16 -22.40
N ASP A 78 -61.67 -1.71 -22.41
CA ASP A 78 -62.62 -1.61 -23.54
C ASP A 78 -63.14 -0.15 -23.73
N SER A 79 -62.74 0.77 -22.84
CA SER A 79 -63.04 2.20 -22.84
C SER A 79 -61.97 3.04 -23.57
N ARG A 80 -61.81 2.84 -24.88
CA ARG A 80 -60.82 3.62 -25.66
C ARG A 80 -61.33 5.03 -25.98
N GLU A 81 -61.01 5.99 -25.10
CA GLU A 81 -61.07 7.40 -25.46
C GLU A 81 -60.11 7.69 -26.62
N ALA A 82 -60.56 8.48 -27.60
CA ALA A 82 -59.72 8.88 -28.72
C ALA A 82 -59.97 10.34 -29.09
N LEU A 83 -58.89 11.04 -29.38
CA LEU A 83 -58.90 12.43 -29.82
C LEU A 83 -58.27 12.53 -31.21
N GLU A 84 -59.01 13.07 -32.15
CA GLU A 84 -58.59 13.32 -33.52
C GLU A 84 -58.32 14.83 -33.70
N ILE A 85 -57.11 15.15 -34.18
CA ILE A 85 -56.66 16.53 -34.39
C ILE A 85 -56.14 16.63 -35.82
N ASP A 86 -56.66 17.59 -36.59
CA ASP A 86 -56.20 17.87 -37.97
C ASP A 86 -55.30 19.12 -38.05
N ASP A 87 -55.06 19.78 -36.92
CA ASP A 87 -54.18 20.94 -36.82
C ASP A 87 -52.71 20.52 -36.64
N GLN A 88 -51.91 20.76 -37.67
CA GLN A 88 -50.46 20.49 -37.68
C GLN A 88 -49.70 21.23 -36.58
N TRP A 89 -50.07 22.47 -36.27
CA TRP A 89 -49.42 23.26 -35.21
C TRP A 89 -49.70 22.68 -33.84
N MET A 90 -50.93 22.19 -33.61
CA MET A 90 -51.30 21.51 -32.37
C MET A 90 -50.54 20.19 -32.19
N ILE A 91 -50.42 19.39 -33.25
CA ILE A 91 -49.68 18.11 -33.24
C ILE A 91 -48.19 18.37 -32.94
N ASP A 92 -47.60 19.38 -33.58
CA ASP A 92 -46.21 19.78 -33.35
C ASP A 92 -46.01 20.30 -31.92
N ALA A 93 -46.97 21.04 -31.36
CA ALA A 93 -46.92 21.51 -29.98
C ALA A 93 -46.93 20.34 -28.98
N ILE A 94 -47.83 19.36 -29.16
CA ILE A 94 -47.90 18.15 -28.33
C ILE A 94 -46.55 17.41 -28.37
N SER A 95 -45.99 17.19 -29.56
CA SER A 95 -44.71 16.49 -29.72
C SER A 95 -43.55 17.24 -29.05
N ARG A 96 -43.48 18.57 -29.21
CA ARG A 96 -42.45 19.42 -28.59
C ARG A 96 -42.52 19.38 -27.07
N VAL A 97 -43.72 19.44 -26.49
CA VAL A 97 -43.90 19.35 -25.03
C VAL A 97 -43.50 17.96 -24.55
N GLN A 98 -43.91 16.88 -25.23
CA GLN A 98 -43.48 15.52 -24.88
C GLN A 98 -41.96 15.35 -24.94
N SER A 99 -41.30 15.84 -25.99
CA SER A 99 -39.83 15.81 -26.10
C SER A 99 -39.15 16.61 -24.99
N ALA A 100 -39.68 17.79 -24.66
CA ALA A 100 -39.14 18.62 -23.58
C ALA A 100 -39.28 17.97 -22.19
N ILE A 101 -40.34 17.20 -21.96
CA ILE A 101 -40.54 16.44 -20.72
C ILE A 101 -39.62 15.22 -20.69
N ALA A 102 -39.49 14.49 -21.80
CA ALA A 102 -38.58 13.35 -21.92
C ALA A 102 -37.12 13.76 -21.71
N ALA A 103 -36.70 14.91 -22.25
CA ALA A 103 -35.35 15.44 -22.09
C ALA A 103 -34.99 15.82 -20.64
N ARG A 104 -35.99 16.14 -19.79
CA ARG A 104 -35.78 16.45 -18.37
C ARG A 104 -35.70 15.22 -17.48
N ARG A 105 -35.89 14.01 -18.02
CA ARG A 105 -35.79 12.78 -17.24
C ARG A 105 -34.31 12.52 -16.91
N ALA A 106 -33.95 12.64 -15.63
CA ALA A 106 -32.60 12.39 -15.16
C ALA A 106 -32.21 10.91 -15.39
N HIS A 107 -30.96 10.67 -15.80
CA HIS A 107 -30.39 9.33 -16.02
C HIS A 107 -29.39 9.01 -14.88
N PRO A 108 -29.85 8.51 -13.72
CA PRO A 108 -29.06 8.50 -12.47
C PRO A 108 -27.94 7.43 -12.39
N GLY A 109 -27.63 6.70 -13.46
CA GLY A 109 -26.70 5.56 -13.41
C GLY A 109 -25.21 5.90 -13.55
N ARG A 110 -24.85 6.99 -14.25
CA ARG A 110 -23.45 7.22 -14.69
C ARG A 110 -22.52 7.66 -13.55
N LEU A 111 -23.03 8.46 -12.61
CA LEU A 111 -22.23 8.96 -11.49
C LEU A 111 -21.90 7.85 -10.48
N ARG A 112 -22.87 6.98 -10.19
CA ARG A 112 -22.66 5.84 -9.27
C ARG A 112 -21.63 4.85 -9.83
N GLY A 113 -21.66 4.56 -11.13
CA GLY A 113 -20.66 3.72 -11.79
C GLY A 113 -19.25 4.32 -11.74
N GLY A 114 -19.13 5.63 -12.01
CA GLY A 114 -17.84 6.32 -11.92
C GLY A 114 -17.24 6.31 -10.51
N VAL A 115 -18.05 6.60 -9.49
CA VAL A 115 -17.60 6.63 -8.09
C VAL A 115 -17.21 5.23 -7.60
N THR A 116 -17.98 4.20 -7.96
CA THR A 116 -17.66 2.80 -7.56
C THR A 116 -16.37 2.31 -8.21
N LEU A 117 -16.16 2.57 -9.50
CA LEU A 117 -14.91 2.23 -10.18
C LEU A 117 -13.71 2.99 -9.60
N ALA A 118 -13.87 4.29 -9.32
CA ALA A 118 -12.83 5.10 -8.71
C ALA A 118 -12.47 4.59 -7.30
N ALA A 119 -13.46 4.23 -6.48
CA ALA A 119 -13.24 3.64 -5.16
C ALA A 119 -12.52 2.28 -5.25
N ALA A 120 -12.92 1.41 -6.19
CA ALA A 120 -12.26 0.13 -6.40
C ALA A 120 -10.79 0.30 -6.86
N ALA A 121 -10.54 1.22 -7.79
CA ALA A 121 -9.19 1.54 -8.23
C ALA A 121 -8.33 2.11 -7.09
N ALA A 122 -8.89 2.99 -6.26
CA ALA A 122 -8.19 3.54 -5.10
C ALA A 122 -7.82 2.44 -4.08
N MET A 123 -8.72 1.49 -3.80
CA MET A 123 -8.43 0.35 -2.93
C MET A 123 -7.33 -0.56 -3.50
N LEU A 124 -7.36 -0.83 -4.81
CA LEU A 124 -6.32 -1.64 -5.46
C LEU A 124 -4.96 -0.94 -5.42
N LEU A 125 -4.91 0.36 -5.67
CA LEU A 125 -3.68 1.14 -5.55
C LEU A 125 -3.14 1.12 -4.12
N ALA A 126 -4.00 1.32 -3.12
CA ALA A 126 -3.62 1.22 -1.72
C ALA A 126 -3.06 -0.17 -1.37
N ALA A 127 -3.68 -1.23 -1.87
CA ALA A 127 -3.20 -2.60 -1.67
C ALA A 127 -1.82 -2.82 -2.33
N VAL A 128 -1.62 -2.40 -3.57
CA VAL A 128 -0.33 -2.58 -4.28
C VAL A 128 0.81 -1.80 -3.60
N ILE A 129 0.50 -0.63 -3.04
CA ILE A 129 1.50 0.21 -2.37
C ILE A 129 1.84 -0.34 -0.97
N TRP A 130 0.85 -0.77 -0.18
CA TRP A 130 1.06 -1.09 1.24
C TRP A 130 1.29 -2.58 1.54
N LEU A 131 0.68 -3.47 0.75
CA LEU A 131 0.71 -4.91 0.99
C LEU A 131 2.12 -5.53 0.94
N PRO A 132 3.04 -5.12 0.04
CA PRO A 132 4.39 -5.69 -0.01
C PRO A 132 5.16 -5.51 1.31
N ASP A 133 5.20 -4.29 1.85
CA ASP A 133 5.91 -3.98 3.08
C ASP A 133 5.27 -4.66 4.29
N ALA A 134 3.93 -4.70 4.34
CA ALA A 134 3.21 -5.42 5.37
C ALA A 134 3.54 -6.92 5.37
N LEU A 135 3.66 -7.53 4.19
CA LEU A 135 4.00 -8.94 4.03
C LEU A 135 5.47 -9.23 4.36
N ARG A 136 6.42 -8.35 3.99
CA ARG A 136 7.82 -8.45 4.40
C ARG A 136 7.97 -8.48 5.92
N GLY A 137 7.36 -7.49 6.58
CA GLY A 137 7.40 -7.40 8.04
C GLY A 137 6.72 -8.61 8.69
N HIS A 138 5.63 -9.13 8.12
CA HIS A 138 4.98 -10.33 8.63
C HIS A 138 5.86 -11.58 8.45
N ALA A 139 6.45 -11.76 7.27
CA ALA A 139 7.38 -12.86 6.99
C ALA A 139 8.51 -12.89 8.02
N ALA A 140 9.20 -11.75 8.23
CA ALA A 140 10.27 -11.66 9.21
C ALA A 140 9.83 -12.05 10.64
N ARG A 141 8.60 -11.73 11.04
CA ARG A 141 8.12 -12.08 12.39
C ARG A 141 7.83 -13.57 12.56
N ILE A 142 7.29 -14.23 11.54
CA ILE A 142 6.85 -15.64 11.64
C ILE A 142 7.94 -16.64 11.26
N THR A 143 9.04 -16.20 10.63
CA THR A 143 10.15 -17.07 10.22
C THR A 143 10.74 -17.83 11.42
N PRO A 144 10.70 -19.18 11.43
CA PRO A 144 11.28 -19.99 12.49
C PRO A 144 12.79 -19.80 12.63
N ALA A 145 13.34 -20.02 13.83
CA ALA A 145 14.77 -19.82 14.11
C ALA A 145 15.70 -20.58 13.14
N ALA A 146 15.35 -21.81 12.76
CA ALA A 146 16.12 -22.60 11.80
C ALA A 146 16.22 -21.94 10.41
N GLU A 147 15.13 -21.36 9.92
CA GLU A 147 15.11 -20.65 8.63
C GLU A 147 15.85 -19.29 8.73
N ARG A 148 15.78 -18.61 9.89
CA ARG A 148 16.59 -17.40 10.13
C ARG A 148 18.08 -17.70 10.00
N GLU A 149 18.52 -18.84 10.53
CA GLU A 149 19.90 -19.30 10.43
C GLU A 149 20.28 -19.63 8.99
N GLU A 150 19.46 -20.37 8.25
CA GLU A 150 19.71 -20.69 6.85
C GLU A 150 19.84 -19.41 6.00
N ILE A 151 18.97 -18.42 6.24
CA ILE A 151 19.04 -17.08 5.63
C ILE A 151 20.36 -16.40 6.00
N GLY A 152 20.73 -16.35 7.28
CA GLY A 152 21.99 -15.73 7.73
C GLY A 152 23.23 -16.36 7.08
N LEU A 153 23.26 -17.69 6.98
CA LEU A 153 24.34 -18.42 6.29
C LEU A 153 24.34 -18.14 4.78
N GLY A 154 23.17 -17.99 4.16
CA GLY A 154 23.04 -17.57 2.77
C GLY A 154 23.64 -16.19 2.52
N ILE A 155 23.37 -15.23 3.42
CA ILE A 155 23.96 -13.87 3.35
C ILE A 155 25.48 -13.93 3.53
N LEU A 156 25.98 -14.68 4.52
CA LEU A 156 27.41 -14.88 4.71
C LEU A 156 28.07 -15.48 3.47
N SER A 157 27.44 -16.49 2.85
CA SER A 157 27.94 -17.10 1.61
C SER A 157 27.96 -16.10 0.45
N ASP A 158 27.01 -15.16 0.40
CA ASP A 158 26.97 -14.08 -0.58
C ASP A 158 28.15 -13.10 -0.37
N MET A 159 28.35 -12.66 0.87
CA MET A 159 29.48 -11.80 1.29
C MET A 159 30.85 -12.46 1.05
N SER A 160 30.95 -13.78 1.25
CA SER A 160 32.20 -14.52 1.05
C SER A 160 32.66 -14.57 -0.42
N ARG A 161 31.81 -14.22 -1.38
CA ARG A 161 32.24 -14.10 -2.79
C ARG A 161 33.20 -12.93 -3.01
N SER A 162 33.03 -11.82 -2.29
CA SER A 162 33.85 -10.62 -2.40
C SER A 162 34.95 -10.56 -1.33
N THR A 163 34.67 -11.05 -0.13
CA THR A 163 35.59 -10.99 1.03
C THR A 163 36.46 -12.24 1.19
N GLY A 164 36.14 -13.32 0.47
CA GLY A 164 36.75 -14.64 0.64
C GLY A 164 36.10 -15.44 1.77
N ALA A 165 36.63 -16.64 2.01
CA ALA A 165 36.14 -17.51 3.08
C ALA A 165 36.43 -16.87 4.46
N PRO A 166 35.48 -16.94 5.42
CA PRO A 166 35.71 -16.46 6.77
C PRO A 166 36.90 -17.17 7.41
N CYS A 167 37.62 -16.46 8.26
CA CYS A 167 38.75 -17.02 8.98
C CYS A 167 38.28 -18.11 9.94
N ASN A 168 39.02 -19.21 9.98
CA ASN A 168 38.69 -20.36 10.82
C ASN A 168 39.96 -20.90 11.48
N ASP A 169 40.13 -20.58 12.76
CA ASP A 169 41.15 -21.18 13.62
C ASP A 169 40.47 -21.76 14.88
N PRO A 170 40.48 -23.08 15.08
CA PRO A 170 39.95 -23.71 16.30
C PRO A 170 40.57 -23.15 17.59
N ALA A 171 41.81 -22.65 17.55
CA ALA A 171 42.47 -22.06 18.71
C ALA A 171 41.85 -20.71 19.13
N ALA A 172 41.20 -19.99 18.22
CA ALA A 172 40.52 -18.73 18.51
C ALA A 172 39.10 -18.91 19.07
N ALA A 173 38.50 -20.09 18.91
CA ALA A 173 37.11 -20.36 19.31
C ALA A 173 36.82 -20.13 20.83
N PRO A 174 37.70 -20.48 21.78
CA PRO A 174 37.48 -20.15 23.19
C PRO A 174 37.45 -18.64 23.45
N ALA A 175 38.35 -17.88 22.81
CA ALA A 175 38.43 -16.42 22.94
C ALA A 175 37.16 -15.75 22.41
N LEU A 176 36.69 -16.15 21.22
CA LEU A 176 35.45 -15.66 20.63
C LEU A 176 34.23 -15.97 21.51
N ARG A 177 34.15 -17.17 22.10
CA ARG A 177 33.06 -17.53 23.03
C ARG A 177 33.07 -16.68 24.30
N HIS A 178 34.25 -16.39 24.85
CA HIS A 178 34.35 -15.53 26.02
C HIS A 178 33.89 -14.10 25.70
N LEU A 179 34.28 -13.56 24.55
CA LEU A 179 33.80 -12.27 24.06
C LEU A 179 32.28 -12.28 23.84
N ALA A 180 31.74 -13.33 23.21
CA ALA A 180 30.30 -13.48 22.99
C ALA A 180 29.51 -13.39 24.30
N GLN A 181 29.96 -14.12 25.33
CA GLN A 181 29.36 -14.07 26.66
C GLN A 181 29.49 -12.68 27.30
N ARG A 182 30.66 -12.04 27.16
CA ARG A 182 30.93 -10.71 27.72
C ARG A 182 30.02 -9.64 27.12
N VAL A 183 29.81 -9.65 25.81
CA VAL A 183 28.94 -8.68 25.14
C VAL A 183 27.46 -9.03 25.22
N GLY A 184 27.11 -10.20 25.78
CA GLY A 184 25.73 -10.63 25.99
C GLY A 184 25.05 -11.22 24.76
N LEU A 185 25.80 -11.90 23.88
CA LEU A 185 25.20 -12.67 22.79
C LEU A 185 24.45 -13.91 23.29
N ALA A 186 23.51 -14.38 22.48
CA ALA A 186 22.80 -15.62 22.74
C ALA A 186 23.78 -16.82 22.83
N PRO A 187 23.51 -17.85 23.66
CA PRO A 187 24.42 -18.98 23.84
C PRO A 187 24.71 -19.78 22.56
N ASP A 188 23.77 -19.77 21.62
CA ASP A 188 23.83 -20.40 20.30
C ASP A 188 24.37 -19.47 19.20
N ALA A 189 24.73 -18.23 19.55
CA ALA A 189 25.25 -17.28 18.58
C ALA A 189 26.58 -17.74 17.99
N ARG A 190 26.72 -17.55 16.67
CA ARG A 190 27.95 -17.85 15.93
C ARG A 190 28.69 -16.57 15.65
N ILE A 191 30.02 -16.62 15.67
CA ILE A 191 30.86 -15.51 15.26
C ILE A 191 31.68 -15.97 14.06
N ALA A 192 31.59 -15.24 12.96
CA ALA A 192 32.45 -15.42 11.79
C ALA A 192 33.33 -14.18 11.61
N VAL A 193 34.63 -14.41 11.47
CA VAL A 193 35.60 -13.33 11.25
C VAL A 193 35.82 -13.19 9.74
N LEU A 194 35.50 -12.03 9.19
CA LEU A 194 35.75 -11.71 7.79
C LEU A 194 37.17 -11.19 7.61
N ARG A 195 37.82 -11.56 6.50
CA ARG A 195 39.19 -11.15 6.22
C ARG A 195 39.31 -9.66 5.90
N ASP A 196 38.32 -9.14 5.16
CA ASP A 196 38.28 -7.76 4.69
C ASP A 196 36.83 -7.37 4.32
N GLY A 197 36.60 -6.09 4.01
CA GLY A 197 35.38 -5.55 3.42
C GLY A 197 34.30 -5.10 4.40
N LEU A 198 34.34 -5.57 5.65
CA LEU A 198 33.43 -5.10 6.71
C LEU A 198 34.15 -4.04 7.54
N GLU A 199 33.52 -2.89 7.79
CA GLU A 199 34.08 -1.87 8.69
C GLU A 199 33.41 -1.93 10.06
N GLY A 200 33.81 -2.90 10.90
CA GLY A 200 33.29 -3.07 12.25
C GLY A 200 32.75 -4.47 12.54
N ALA A 201 31.57 -4.54 13.16
CA ALA A 201 30.84 -5.78 13.38
C ALA A 201 29.37 -5.64 12.96
N LEU A 202 28.76 -6.72 12.49
CA LEU A 202 27.38 -6.75 12.00
C LEU A 202 26.66 -8.01 12.48
N MET A 203 25.38 -7.88 12.81
CA MET A 203 24.51 -9.03 13.10
C MET A 203 23.72 -9.42 11.85
N LEU A 204 23.79 -10.69 11.51
CA LEU A 204 22.95 -11.33 10.52
C LEU A 204 21.80 -12.12 11.18
N PRO A 205 20.74 -12.45 10.42
CA PRO A 205 19.68 -13.33 10.88
C PRO A 205 20.20 -14.66 11.46
N GLY A 206 19.51 -15.19 12.47
CA GLY A 206 19.86 -16.48 13.07
C GLY A 206 21.05 -16.44 14.03
N ASN A 207 21.21 -15.33 14.77
CA ASN A 207 22.26 -15.15 15.79
C ASN A 207 23.68 -15.28 15.24
N LEU A 208 23.92 -14.91 13.98
CA LEU A 208 25.23 -14.92 13.35
C LEU A 208 25.85 -13.52 13.40
N MET A 209 26.94 -13.35 14.13
CA MET A 209 27.72 -12.12 14.17
C MET A 209 28.90 -12.21 13.21
N LEU A 210 29.08 -11.16 12.41
CA LEU A 210 30.24 -10.93 11.59
C LEU A 210 31.15 -9.90 12.24
N VAL A 211 32.45 -10.14 12.17
CA VAL A 211 33.48 -9.26 12.73
C VAL A 211 34.57 -9.06 11.70
N ASP A 212 35.01 -7.81 11.52
CA ASP A 212 36.17 -7.49 10.70
C ASP A 212 37.48 -7.90 11.38
N ASN A 213 38.34 -8.60 10.65
CA ASN A 213 39.69 -8.94 11.08
C ASN A 213 40.53 -7.69 11.38
N ALA A 214 40.29 -6.52 10.78
CA ALA A 214 41.05 -5.32 11.10
C ALA A 214 40.87 -4.91 12.58
N LEU A 215 39.71 -5.16 13.19
CA LEU A 215 39.48 -4.95 14.62
C LEU A 215 40.29 -5.88 15.53
N ILE A 216 40.74 -7.00 15.00
CA ILE A 216 41.56 -7.99 15.72
C ILE A 216 43.05 -7.68 15.48
N ALA A 217 43.42 -7.48 14.21
CA ALA A 217 44.81 -7.38 13.79
C ALA A 217 45.44 -6.00 14.05
N ARG A 218 44.66 -4.91 14.06
CA ARG A 218 45.18 -3.54 14.19
C ARG A 218 45.02 -2.94 15.58
N GLN A 219 44.18 -3.53 16.43
CA GLN A 219 43.89 -2.98 17.75
C GLN A 219 44.86 -3.53 18.80
N GLU A 220 45.26 -2.65 19.73
CA GLU A 220 46.14 -3.04 20.83
C GLU A 220 45.40 -3.90 21.86
N THR A 221 44.13 -3.57 22.14
CA THR A 221 43.32 -4.25 23.16
C THR A 221 42.04 -4.86 22.57
N PRO A 222 41.49 -5.92 23.20
CA PRO A 222 40.22 -6.53 22.80
C PRO A 222 38.99 -5.63 23.00
N ASP A 223 39.15 -4.47 23.66
CA ASP A 223 38.02 -3.64 24.08
C ASP A 223 37.33 -2.96 22.89
N ALA A 224 38.10 -2.54 21.88
CA ALA A 224 37.54 -1.98 20.65
C ALA A 224 36.68 -3.03 19.92
N LEU A 225 37.21 -4.25 19.76
CA LEU A 225 36.47 -5.38 19.20
C LEU A 225 35.18 -5.65 19.98
N ALA A 226 35.26 -5.77 21.30
CA ALA A 226 34.09 -6.02 22.14
C ALA A 226 33.06 -4.89 22.02
N GLY A 227 33.51 -3.64 21.88
CA GLY A 227 32.64 -2.50 21.67
C GLY A 227 31.90 -2.53 20.34
N HIS A 228 32.58 -2.90 19.24
CA HIS A 228 31.93 -3.09 17.93
C HIS A 228 30.92 -4.24 17.97
N MET A 229 31.28 -5.37 18.56
CA MET A 229 30.36 -6.51 18.75
C MET A 229 29.12 -6.11 19.57
N LEU A 230 29.31 -5.34 20.65
CA LEU A 230 28.24 -4.84 21.48
C LEU A 230 27.34 -3.85 20.75
N SER A 231 27.93 -2.94 19.97
CA SER A 231 27.20 -2.00 19.11
C SER A 231 26.32 -2.74 18.10
N ALA A 232 26.87 -3.76 17.43
CA ALA A 232 26.16 -4.59 16.47
C ALA A 232 24.98 -5.36 17.11
N ARG A 233 25.19 -5.94 18.30
CA ARG A 233 24.12 -6.62 19.06
C ARG A 233 23.00 -5.66 19.43
N LEU A 234 23.34 -4.50 20.00
CA LEU A 234 22.36 -3.48 20.39
C LEU A 234 21.60 -2.92 19.18
N GLY A 235 22.27 -2.82 18.02
CA GLY A 235 21.65 -2.46 16.75
C GLY A 235 20.61 -3.49 16.32
N ALA A 236 20.95 -4.77 16.39
CA ALA A 236 20.05 -5.86 16.04
C ALA A 236 18.83 -5.99 16.96
N GLU A 237 18.96 -5.59 18.23
CA GLU A 237 17.83 -5.52 19.17
C GLU A 237 16.87 -4.39 18.84
N ALA A 238 17.39 -3.27 18.32
CA ALA A 238 16.57 -2.13 17.91
C ALA A 238 15.91 -2.33 16.54
N ALA A 239 16.62 -2.98 15.60
CA ALA A 239 16.15 -3.28 14.26
C ALA A 239 16.51 -4.73 13.90
N ASP A 240 15.50 -5.59 13.73
CA ASP A 240 15.68 -7.01 13.42
C ASP A 240 16.44 -7.19 12.10
N PRO A 241 17.63 -7.83 12.09
CA PRO A 241 18.40 -8.06 10.87
C PRO A 241 17.63 -8.80 9.78
N LEU A 242 16.64 -9.62 10.16
CA LEU A 242 15.81 -10.31 9.18
C LEU A 242 14.86 -9.36 8.46
N GLN A 243 14.35 -8.32 9.14
CA GLN A 243 13.52 -7.32 8.49
C GLN A 243 14.31 -6.58 7.41
N VAL A 244 15.55 -6.17 7.74
CA VAL A 244 16.46 -5.54 6.78
C VAL A 244 16.73 -6.46 5.57
N ALA A 245 16.93 -7.75 5.80
CA ALA A 245 17.08 -8.72 4.71
C ALA A 245 15.81 -8.84 3.84
N MET A 246 14.61 -8.79 4.44
CA MET A 246 13.35 -8.89 3.69
C MET A 246 13.08 -7.69 2.78
N ASP A 247 13.69 -6.53 3.05
CA ASP A 247 13.55 -5.34 2.20
C ASP A 247 14.23 -5.53 0.84
N HIS A 248 15.32 -6.30 0.80
CA HIS A 248 16.00 -6.71 -0.43
C HIS A 248 15.23 -7.76 -1.22
N VAL A 249 14.53 -8.66 -0.52
CA VAL A 249 13.87 -9.80 -1.15
C VAL A 249 12.70 -9.35 -2.03
N SER A 250 12.65 -9.89 -3.24
CA SER A 250 11.55 -9.63 -4.18
C SER A 250 10.21 -10.17 -3.67
N PHE A 251 9.11 -9.48 -4.00
CA PHE A 251 7.77 -9.86 -3.57
C PHE A 251 7.38 -11.32 -3.86
N PRO A 252 7.66 -11.90 -5.04
CA PRO A 252 7.37 -13.31 -5.31
C PRO A 252 8.13 -14.27 -4.39
N ALA A 253 9.38 -13.95 -4.03
CA ALA A 253 10.19 -14.76 -3.13
C ALA A 253 9.66 -14.70 -1.69
N ILE A 254 9.14 -13.55 -1.23
CA ILE A 254 8.45 -13.44 0.07
C ILE A 254 7.19 -14.30 0.10
N LEU A 255 6.37 -14.30 -0.96
CA LEU A 255 5.20 -15.17 -1.04
C LEU A 255 5.59 -16.65 -1.03
N MET A 256 6.69 -17.02 -1.69
CA MET A 256 7.23 -18.37 -1.67
C MET A 256 7.70 -18.77 -0.26
N LEU A 257 8.39 -17.87 0.46
CA LEU A 257 8.78 -18.08 1.86
C LEU A 257 7.55 -18.28 2.75
N LEU A 258 6.51 -17.44 2.63
CA LEU A 258 5.30 -17.55 3.44
C LEU A 258 4.49 -18.84 3.17
N THR A 259 4.52 -19.34 1.93
CA THR A 259 3.72 -20.51 1.52
C THR A 259 4.48 -21.84 1.67
N ARG A 260 5.79 -21.84 1.44
CA ARG A 260 6.65 -23.04 1.47
C ARG A 260 7.55 -23.11 2.70
N GLY A 261 7.65 -22.02 3.46
CA GLY A 261 8.52 -21.90 4.62
C GLY A 261 10.00 -21.78 4.27
N LYS A 262 10.36 -21.56 2.99
CA LYS A 262 11.76 -21.50 2.53
C LYS A 262 12.01 -20.37 1.56
N LEU A 263 13.15 -19.71 1.72
CA LEU A 263 13.66 -18.74 0.75
C LEU A 263 14.54 -19.43 -0.32
N SER A 264 14.45 -19.02 -1.58
CA SER A 264 15.34 -19.54 -2.63
C SER A 264 16.76 -19.01 -2.46
N SER A 265 17.77 -19.81 -2.79
CA SER A 265 19.19 -19.45 -2.70
C SER A 265 19.53 -18.11 -3.39
N ASP A 266 18.86 -17.83 -4.50
CA ASP A 266 19.16 -16.66 -5.35
C ASP A 266 18.46 -15.39 -4.86
N ALA A 267 17.53 -15.50 -3.90
CA ALA A 267 16.75 -14.35 -3.44
C ALA A 267 17.57 -13.32 -2.66
N LEU A 268 18.72 -13.74 -2.13
CA LEU A 268 19.67 -12.90 -1.39
C LEU A 268 20.92 -12.57 -2.21
N HIS A 269 20.91 -12.89 -3.51
CA HIS A 269 22.04 -12.62 -4.38
C HIS A 269 22.36 -11.11 -4.40
N GLY A 270 23.62 -10.78 -4.13
CA GLY A 270 24.12 -9.40 -4.11
C GLY A 270 23.81 -8.64 -2.82
N PHE A 271 22.98 -9.19 -1.92
CA PHE A 271 22.66 -8.53 -0.65
C PHE A 271 23.88 -8.43 0.27
N GLY A 272 24.75 -9.44 0.24
CA GLY A 272 25.99 -9.42 1.01
C GLY A 272 26.94 -8.32 0.55
N GLU A 273 27.07 -8.15 -0.77
CA GLU A 273 27.87 -7.06 -1.36
C GLU A 273 27.26 -5.69 -1.04
N GLU A 274 25.94 -5.57 -1.08
CA GLU A 274 25.24 -4.35 -0.66
C GLU A 274 25.51 -4.01 0.81
N LEU A 275 25.41 -4.98 1.72
CA LEU A 275 25.73 -4.78 3.14
C LEU A 275 27.18 -4.34 3.37
N LEU A 276 28.13 -4.87 2.59
CA LEU A 276 29.55 -4.46 2.68
C LEU A 276 29.78 -3.03 2.16
N SER A 277 28.94 -2.56 1.24
CA SER A 277 29.04 -1.20 0.67
C SER A 277 28.43 -0.11 1.57
N GLN A 278 27.65 -0.50 2.58
CA GLN A 278 26.95 0.41 3.47
C GLN A 278 27.68 0.52 4.82
N PRO A 279 27.78 1.73 5.40
CA PRO A 279 28.34 1.88 6.73
C PRO A 279 27.46 1.17 7.76
N VAL A 280 28.08 0.46 8.70
CA VAL A 280 27.37 -0.23 9.78
C VAL A 280 26.56 0.78 10.59
N THR A 281 25.24 0.57 10.67
CA THR A 281 24.35 1.48 11.39
C THR A 281 24.56 1.34 12.89
N ARG A 282 24.88 2.46 13.54
CA ARG A 282 25.19 2.54 14.97
C ARG A 282 23.96 2.97 15.79
N PRO A 283 23.69 2.34 16.95
CA PRO A 283 22.69 2.82 17.89
C PRO A 283 23.02 4.22 18.43
N SER A 284 22.03 4.88 19.04
CA SER A 284 22.25 6.18 19.69
C SER A 284 23.25 6.08 20.84
N ASP A 285 23.99 7.17 21.09
CA ASP A 285 25.01 7.24 22.15
C ASP A 285 24.45 6.83 23.52
N GLN A 286 23.20 7.20 23.83
CA GLN A 286 22.52 6.83 25.08
C GLN A 286 22.26 5.33 25.21
N VAL A 287 21.97 4.63 24.11
CA VAL A 287 21.80 3.17 24.11
C VAL A 287 23.16 2.50 24.29
N LEU A 288 24.18 3.00 23.59
CA LEU A 288 25.55 2.47 23.70
C LEU A 288 26.11 2.65 25.11
N LEU A 289 26.10 3.86 25.67
CA LEU A 289 26.63 4.12 27.02
C LEU A 289 26.02 3.18 28.07
N ARG A 290 24.70 2.93 28.00
CA ARG A 290 24.02 1.98 28.89
C ARG A 290 24.45 0.53 28.65
N GLY A 291 24.54 0.12 27.40
CA GLY A 291 24.96 -1.23 27.03
C GLY A 291 26.40 -1.52 27.45
N PHE A 292 27.32 -0.58 27.23
CA PHE A 292 28.73 -0.69 27.60
C PHE A 292 28.92 -0.75 29.12
N ALA A 293 28.19 0.08 29.87
CA ALA A 293 28.17 0.01 31.33
C ALA A 293 27.67 -1.36 31.83
N ALA A 294 26.61 -1.89 31.24
CA ALA A 294 26.05 -3.20 31.61
C ALA A 294 27.01 -4.37 31.27
N ALA A 295 27.66 -4.31 30.11
CA ALA A 295 28.65 -5.29 29.67
C ALA A 295 30.03 -5.11 30.34
N LYS A 296 30.22 -4.06 31.14
CA LYS A 296 31.49 -3.68 31.75
C LYS A 296 32.62 -3.53 30.73
N VAL A 297 32.34 -2.90 29.59
CA VAL A 297 33.31 -2.61 28.52
C VAL A 297 33.49 -1.08 28.44
N PRO A 298 34.72 -0.55 28.34
CA PRO A 298 34.95 0.89 28.14
C PRO A 298 34.48 1.34 26.76
N THR A 299 33.94 2.55 26.65
CA THR A 299 33.43 3.09 25.39
C THR A 299 34.49 3.81 24.57
N THR A 300 35.58 4.26 25.20
CA THR A 300 36.65 5.02 24.55
C THR A 300 37.33 4.22 23.42
N PRO A 301 37.78 2.96 23.62
CA PRO A 301 38.43 2.20 22.56
C PRO A 301 37.54 1.95 21.35
N TYR A 302 36.23 1.79 21.58
CA TYR A 302 35.24 1.71 20.51
C TYR A 302 35.13 3.02 19.74
N ALA A 303 34.95 4.15 20.44
CA ALA A 303 34.78 5.47 19.84
C ALA A 303 35.99 5.90 18.99
N GLU A 304 37.20 5.54 19.41
CA GLU A 304 38.46 5.81 18.71
C GLU A 304 38.69 4.88 17.50
N SER A 305 38.02 3.74 17.47
CA SER A 305 38.12 2.74 16.39
C SER A 305 37.03 2.86 15.33
N LEU A 306 36.21 3.92 15.36
CA LEU A 306 35.16 4.12 14.36
C LEU A 306 35.77 4.41 12.98
N PRO A 307 35.18 3.86 11.90
CA PRO A 307 35.69 4.06 10.55
C PRO A 307 35.51 5.50 10.05
N GLY A 308 36.24 5.87 8.99
CA GLY A 308 36.01 7.10 8.23
C GLY A 308 36.78 8.35 8.69
N GLY A 309 37.78 8.23 9.58
CA GLY A 309 38.61 9.37 10.02
C GLY A 309 37.83 10.45 10.77
N VAL A 310 36.60 10.13 11.19
CA VAL A 310 35.74 11.01 11.98
C VAL A 310 36.31 11.10 13.38
N ALA A 311 36.37 12.30 13.95
CA ALA A 311 36.78 12.47 15.33
C ALA A 311 35.90 11.62 16.25
N ALA A 312 36.52 10.91 17.20
CA ALA A 312 35.83 10.06 18.16
C ALA A 312 34.66 10.84 18.81
N PRO A 313 33.44 10.29 18.84
CA PRO A 313 32.30 10.99 19.41
C PRO A 313 32.57 11.40 20.86
N VAL A 314 32.63 12.71 21.10
CA VAL A 314 32.96 13.29 22.42
C VAL A 314 32.05 12.73 23.52
N ALA A 315 30.78 12.47 23.21
CA ALA A 315 29.85 11.87 24.17
C ALA A 315 30.30 10.49 24.65
N LEU A 316 30.85 9.65 23.77
CA LEU A 316 31.29 8.29 24.11
C LEU A 316 32.65 8.27 24.82
N THR A 317 33.53 9.23 24.55
CA THR A 317 34.84 9.31 25.21
C THR A 317 34.76 10.03 26.55
N GLU A 318 34.05 11.15 26.65
CA GLU A 318 33.93 11.93 27.88
C GLU A 318 33.00 11.27 28.91
N SER A 319 31.98 10.53 28.45
CA SER A 319 31.03 9.82 29.31
C SER A 319 31.35 8.32 29.45
N ASP A 320 32.60 7.92 29.21
CA ASP A 320 33.00 6.53 29.34
C ASP A 320 32.77 6.03 30.78
N PRO A 321 31.95 4.97 30.98
CA PRO A 321 31.61 4.46 32.31
C PRO A 321 32.84 4.02 33.11
N PHE A 322 33.96 3.72 32.45
CA PHE A 322 35.19 3.23 33.07
C PHE A 322 36.38 4.17 32.87
N ARG A 323 36.14 5.44 32.50
CA ARG A 323 37.22 6.43 32.29
C ARG A 323 38.16 6.57 33.50
N THR A 324 37.59 6.55 34.71
CA THR A 324 38.31 6.77 35.96
C THR A 324 38.23 5.59 36.92
N GLN A 325 37.55 4.51 36.52
CA GLN A 325 37.29 3.34 37.36
C GLN A 325 37.88 2.09 36.72
N PRO A 326 38.51 1.19 37.50
CA PRO A 326 39.00 -0.07 36.97
C PRO A 326 37.83 -0.94 36.50
N TYR A 327 38.03 -1.66 35.40
CA TYR A 327 37.07 -2.64 34.88
C TYR A 327 37.73 -4.02 34.74
N PRO A 328 36.95 -5.11 34.80
CA PRO A 328 37.50 -6.44 34.56
C PRO A 328 37.96 -6.55 33.10
N PRO A 329 39.16 -7.10 32.83
CA PRO A 329 39.68 -7.22 31.47
C PRO A 329 38.70 -7.99 30.59
N THR A 330 38.46 -7.49 29.37
CA THR A 330 37.49 -8.07 28.44
C THR A 330 37.92 -9.47 27.98
N LEU A 331 39.23 -9.68 27.81
CA LEU A 331 39.82 -10.96 27.42
C LEU A 331 41.21 -11.10 28.07
N SER A 332 41.67 -12.33 28.30
CA SER A 332 43.04 -12.55 28.75
C SER A 332 44.05 -12.25 27.64
N GLU A 333 45.27 -11.84 27.98
CA GLU A 333 46.32 -11.58 26.99
C GLU A 333 46.61 -12.80 26.11
N ARG A 334 46.63 -13.99 26.70
CA ARG A 334 46.80 -15.25 25.97
C ARG A 334 45.70 -15.49 24.94
N ASP A 335 44.45 -15.26 25.34
CA ASP A 335 43.31 -15.45 24.45
C ASP A 335 43.29 -14.38 23.35
N TRP A 336 43.72 -13.15 23.65
CA TRP A 336 43.85 -12.08 22.68
C TRP A 336 44.91 -12.40 21.62
N ILE A 337 46.11 -12.83 22.03
CA ILE A 337 47.17 -13.26 21.11
C ILE A 337 46.70 -14.44 20.25
N SER A 338 45.96 -15.40 20.85
CA SER A 338 45.42 -16.54 20.10
C SER A 338 44.41 -16.07 19.05
N LEU A 339 43.55 -15.10 19.40
CA LEU A 339 42.58 -14.51 18.48
C LEU A 339 43.25 -13.72 17.35
N GLN A 340 44.36 -13.03 17.61
CA GLN A 340 45.13 -12.32 16.58
C GLN A 340 45.68 -13.22 15.48
N GLN A 341 45.75 -14.52 15.71
CA GLN A 341 46.18 -15.50 14.71
C GLN A 341 45.02 -16.11 13.90
N VAL A 342 43.77 -15.69 14.13
CA VAL A 342 42.57 -16.35 13.57
C VAL A 342 42.56 -16.40 12.04
N CYS A 343 43.10 -15.39 11.37
CA CYS A 343 43.16 -15.29 9.92
C CYS A 343 44.51 -15.68 9.31
N VAL A 344 45.45 -16.16 10.13
CA VAL A 344 46.76 -16.60 9.65
C VAL A 344 46.63 -18.02 9.10
N ASP A 345 46.81 -18.17 7.79
CA ASP A 345 46.71 -19.48 7.13
C ASP A 345 47.83 -20.41 7.64
N ARG A 346 47.44 -21.41 8.43
CA ARG A 346 48.28 -22.55 8.80
C ARG A 346 47.84 -23.71 7.91
N GLY A 347 48.49 -23.81 6.74
CA GLY A 347 48.12 -24.72 5.64
C GLY A 347 47.80 -26.16 6.04
#